data_AF-A0A6C1NLP6-F1
#
_entry.id   AF-A0A6C1NLP6-F1
#
_cell.length_a   1.000
_cell.length_b   1.000
_cell.length_c   1.000
_cell.angle_alpha   90.00
_cell.angle_beta   90.00
_cell.angle_gamma   90.00
#
_symmetry.space_group_name_H-M   'P 1'
#
loop_
_entity.id
_entity.type
_entity.pdbx_description
1 polymer ?
#
loop_
_entity_poly.entity_id
_entity_poly.type
_entity_poly.pdbx_seq_one_letter_code
_entity_poly.pdbx_strand_id
1 'polypeptide(L)'
;DAGDLRCAAWSGTGANILMGGGAVLIGLVGRAYVPELSMLPAQDTENLYPLLARETLHPALFGVVVASIFAAIMSTADSQLLVGASAVVRDLYEKGFRKGEAVPDRHLVLLSRAVVLALVVGALALGWAAEDLVFWLVLFAWAGLGAAFGPTLLLALYWRRTTRAGVVAGVITGALTTIVWYLTPVLKDAVYELVPAFALAGIATIVVSLAGRPPTDTEETFREMEEGGAPEGTVARPEV
;
A
#
# COMPACT_ATOMS: atom_id res chain seq x y z
N ASP A 1 17.44 -11.59 -13.90
CA ASP A 1 18.88 -11.65 -13.61
C ASP A 1 19.23 -10.62 -12.52
N ALA A 2 20.32 -10.79 -11.76
CA ALA A 2 20.70 -9.83 -10.71
C ALA A 2 21.03 -8.44 -11.28
N GLY A 3 21.50 -8.40 -12.54
CA GLY A 3 21.69 -7.16 -13.30
C GLY A 3 20.38 -6.41 -13.58
N ASP A 4 19.33 -7.13 -13.99
CA ASP A 4 18.01 -6.55 -14.28
C ASP A 4 17.38 -5.93 -13.04
N LEU A 5 17.50 -6.60 -11.89
CA LEU A 5 16.99 -6.12 -10.60
C LEU A 5 17.68 -4.80 -10.19
N ARG A 6 18.99 -4.70 -10.40
CA ARG A 6 19.74 -3.46 -10.12
C ARG A 6 19.36 -2.34 -11.08
N CYS A 7 19.17 -2.64 -12.36
CA CYS A 7 18.72 -1.67 -13.35
C CYS A 7 17.30 -1.15 -13.02
N ALA A 8 16.39 -2.05 -12.65
CA ALA A 8 15.05 -1.70 -12.18
C ALA A 8 15.08 -0.83 -10.92
N ALA A 9 15.93 -1.15 -9.95
CA ALA A 9 16.06 -0.36 -8.73
C ALA A 9 16.58 1.07 -9.01
N TRP A 10 17.60 1.19 -9.87
CA TRP A 10 18.16 2.50 -10.23
C TRP A 10 17.19 3.36 -11.05
N SER A 11 16.54 2.75 -12.05
CA SER A 11 15.53 3.46 -12.85
C SER A 11 14.35 3.92 -11.99
N GLY A 12 13.85 3.08 -11.09
CA GLY A 12 12.80 3.45 -10.15
C GLY A 12 13.21 4.56 -9.18
N THR A 13 14.40 4.46 -8.60
CA THR A 13 14.93 5.48 -7.67
C THR A 13 15.13 6.82 -8.36
N GLY A 14 15.70 6.82 -9.58
CA GLY A 14 15.89 8.02 -10.37
C GLY A 14 14.57 8.71 -10.73
N ALA A 15 13.57 7.92 -11.16
CA ALA A 15 12.23 8.44 -11.44
C ALA A 15 11.58 9.05 -10.19
N ASN A 16 11.69 8.41 -9.03
CA ASN A 16 11.12 8.91 -7.79
C ASN A 16 11.74 10.25 -7.35
N ILE A 17 13.07 10.38 -7.44
CA ILE A 17 13.77 11.64 -7.12
C ILE A 17 13.32 12.76 -8.07
N LEU A 18 13.22 12.46 -9.36
CA LEU A 18 12.79 13.45 -10.36
C LEU A 18 11.35 13.91 -10.12
N MET A 19 10.42 12.96 -9.92
CA MET A 19 9.00 13.27 -9.70
C MET A 19 8.76 13.97 -8.37
N GLY A 20 9.33 13.44 -7.28
CA GLY A 20 9.22 14.04 -5.95
C GLY A 20 9.84 15.44 -5.89
N GLY A 21 11.03 15.60 -6.48
CA GLY A 21 11.69 16.90 -6.61
C GLY A 21 10.85 17.89 -7.41
N GLY A 22 10.29 17.47 -8.54
CA GLY A 22 9.39 18.29 -9.35
C GLY A 22 8.15 18.75 -8.59
N ALA A 23 7.49 17.84 -7.88
CA ALA A 23 6.32 18.15 -7.06
C ALA A 23 6.62 19.17 -5.96
N VAL A 24 7.75 19.01 -5.24
CA VAL A 24 8.18 19.95 -4.20
C VAL A 24 8.48 21.33 -4.78
N LEU A 25 9.17 21.40 -5.93
CA LEU A 25 9.47 22.68 -6.59
C LEU A 25 8.20 23.40 -7.03
N ILE A 26 7.23 22.67 -7.60
CA ILE A 26 5.92 23.22 -7.97
C ILE A 26 5.20 23.76 -6.73
N GLY A 27 5.23 23.03 -5.61
CA GLY A 27 4.66 23.49 -4.35
C GLY A 27 5.32 24.77 -3.82
N LEU A 28 6.65 24.86 -3.88
CA LEU A 28 7.41 26.04 -3.48
C LEU A 28 7.11 27.26 -4.36
N VAL A 29 7.10 27.09 -5.68
CA VAL A 29 6.73 28.16 -6.62
C VAL A 29 5.27 28.56 -6.43
N GLY A 30 4.39 27.58 -6.26
CA GLY A 30 2.97 27.82 -6.02
C GLY A 30 2.72 28.61 -4.74
N ARG A 31 3.48 28.37 -3.67
CA ARG A 31 3.37 29.16 -2.44
C ARG A 31 3.73 30.64 -2.62
N ALA A 32 4.58 30.96 -3.60
CA ALA A 32 4.94 32.33 -3.94
C ALA A 32 3.89 33.02 -4.82
N TYR A 33 3.25 32.30 -5.75
CA TYR A 33 2.19 32.83 -6.63
C TYR A 33 0.80 32.85 -5.97
N VAL A 34 0.53 31.89 -5.10
CA VAL A 34 -0.76 31.66 -4.43
C VAL A 34 -0.52 31.67 -2.92
N PRO A 35 -0.31 32.87 -2.32
CA PRO A 35 0.11 32.96 -0.94
C PRO A 35 -1.00 32.66 0.08
N GLU A 36 -2.26 32.78 -0.34
CA GLU A 36 -3.44 32.54 0.49
C GLU A 36 -4.26 31.37 -0.07
N LEU A 37 -4.78 30.53 0.82
CA LEU A 37 -5.61 29.38 0.47
C LEU A 37 -6.92 29.78 -0.22
N SER A 38 -7.43 30.97 0.09
CA SER A 38 -8.63 31.59 -0.51
C SER A 38 -8.53 31.75 -2.04
N MET A 39 -7.31 31.79 -2.58
CA MET A 39 -7.05 31.93 -4.01
C MET A 39 -7.16 30.61 -4.78
N LEU A 40 -7.23 29.48 -4.07
CA LEU A 40 -7.38 28.16 -4.69
C LEU A 40 -8.87 27.80 -4.87
N PRO A 41 -9.21 27.11 -5.99
CA PRO A 41 -10.52 26.49 -6.14
C PRO A 41 -10.83 25.59 -4.94
N ALA A 42 -12.00 25.79 -4.34
CA ALA A 42 -12.46 25.07 -3.15
C ALA A 42 -11.52 25.14 -1.92
N GLN A 43 -10.56 26.08 -1.91
CA GLN A 43 -9.51 26.17 -0.87
C GLN A 43 -8.68 24.88 -0.75
N ASP A 44 -8.56 24.14 -1.85
CA ASP A 44 -7.92 22.83 -1.91
C ASP A 44 -6.52 22.93 -2.55
N THR A 45 -5.51 22.51 -1.78
CA THR A 45 -4.10 22.53 -2.18
C THR A 45 -3.77 21.60 -3.35
N GLU A 46 -4.56 20.56 -3.60
CA GLU A 46 -4.35 19.63 -4.71
C GLU A 46 -4.66 20.30 -6.07
N ASN A 47 -5.46 21.36 -6.07
CA ASN A 47 -5.77 22.16 -7.26
C ASN A 47 -4.65 23.14 -7.65
N LEU A 48 -3.59 23.26 -6.85
CA LEU A 48 -2.49 24.20 -7.11
C LEU A 48 -1.80 23.92 -8.45
N TYR A 49 -1.48 22.66 -8.73
CA TYR A 49 -0.76 22.31 -9.97
C TYR A 49 -1.59 22.60 -11.23
N PRO A 50 -2.87 22.15 -11.34
CA PRO A 50 -3.74 22.52 -12.45
C PRO A 50 -3.93 24.04 -12.59
N LEU A 51 -4.06 24.77 -11.48
CA LEU A 51 -4.22 26.22 -11.49
C LEU A 51 -2.98 26.90 -12.08
N LEU A 52 -1.78 26.57 -11.59
CA LEU A 52 -0.54 27.14 -12.11
C LEU A 52 -0.34 26.79 -13.59
N ALA A 53 -0.65 25.56 -14.01
CA ALA A 53 -0.56 25.16 -15.40
C ALA A 53 -1.50 25.99 -16.30
N ARG A 54 -2.71 26.28 -15.82
CA ARG A 54 -3.68 27.12 -16.54
C ARG A 54 -3.23 28.57 -16.69
N GLU A 55 -2.67 29.15 -15.63
CA GLU A 55 -2.27 30.56 -15.61
C GLU A 55 -0.95 30.82 -16.35
N THR A 56 -0.04 29.83 -16.39
CA THR A 56 1.31 30.02 -16.93
C THR A 56 1.51 29.48 -18.34
N LEU A 57 0.75 28.46 -18.75
CA LEU A 57 0.96 27.78 -20.03
C LEU A 57 -0.01 28.25 -21.11
N HIS A 58 0.42 28.13 -22.36
CA HIS A 58 -0.48 28.28 -23.50
C HIS A 58 -1.61 27.23 -23.44
N PRO A 59 -2.87 27.55 -23.84
CA PRO A 59 -4.01 26.64 -23.71
C PRO A 59 -3.80 25.23 -24.27
N ALA A 60 -3.06 25.11 -25.37
CA ALA A 60 -2.68 23.83 -25.96
C ALA A 60 -1.84 22.95 -25.01
N LEU A 61 -0.84 23.55 -24.34
CA LEU A 61 0.02 22.86 -23.39
C LEU A 61 -0.71 22.54 -22.08
N PHE A 62 -1.60 23.43 -21.63
CA PHE A 62 -2.48 23.14 -20.49
C PHE A 62 -3.34 21.89 -20.76
N GLY A 63 -3.90 21.76 -21.96
CA GLY A 63 -4.63 20.54 -22.36
C GLY A 63 -3.78 19.28 -22.29
N VAL A 64 -2.51 19.34 -22.71
CA VAL A 64 -1.57 18.21 -22.58
C VAL A 64 -1.29 17.87 -21.12
N VAL A 65 -1.11 18.87 -20.25
CA VAL A 65 -0.90 18.66 -18.81
C VAL A 65 -2.10 17.95 -18.18
N VAL A 66 -3.31 18.44 -18.43
CA VAL A 66 -4.54 17.82 -17.90
C VAL A 66 -4.69 16.38 -18.41
N ALA A 67 -4.45 16.14 -19.70
CA ALA A 67 -4.46 14.79 -20.26
C ALA A 67 -3.41 13.87 -19.60
N SER A 68 -2.21 14.38 -19.30
CA SER A 68 -1.16 13.61 -18.62
C SER A 68 -1.54 13.21 -17.19
N ILE A 69 -2.23 14.09 -16.46
CA ILE A 69 -2.72 13.81 -15.09
C ILE A 69 -3.72 12.66 -15.15
N PHE A 70 -4.73 12.75 -16.03
CA PHE A 70 -5.71 11.68 -16.17
C PHE A 70 -5.08 10.37 -16.64
N ALA A 71 -4.12 10.41 -17.57
CA ALA A 71 -3.40 9.22 -18.01
C ALA A 71 -2.63 8.55 -16.86
N ALA A 72 -1.94 9.33 -16.03
CA ALA A 72 -1.24 8.81 -14.85
C ALA A 72 -2.21 8.17 -13.83
N ILE A 73 -3.31 8.85 -13.52
CA ILE A 73 -4.35 8.34 -12.60
C ILE A 73 -4.93 7.03 -13.12
N MET A 74 -5.31 6.95 -14.40
CA MET A 74 -5.89 5.74 -14.99
C MET A 74 -4.88 4.58 -14.97
N SER A 75 -3.60 4.82 -15.30
CA SER A 75 -2.58 3.77 -15.28
C SER A 75 -2.39 3.13 -13.89
N THR A 76 -2.47 3.95 -12.84
CA THR A 76 -2.34 3.49 -11.46
C THR A 76 -3.62 2.83 -11.00
N ALA A 77 -4.79 3.43 -11.25
CA ALA A 77 -6.09 2.87 -10.90
C ALA A 77 -6.28 1.47 -11.52
N ASP A 78 -5.97 1.28 -12.80
CA ASP A 78 -6.10 -0.01 -13.49
C ASP A 78 -5.24 -1.09 -12.83
N SER A 79 -3.99 -0.75 -12.50
CA SER A 79 -3.05 -1.66 -11.86
C SER A 79 -3.51 -2.04 -10.44
N GLN A 80 -3.95 -1.07 -9.65
CA GLN A 80 -4.42 -1.31 -8.27
C GLN A 80 -5.74 -2.11 -8.24
N LEU A 81 -6.68 -1.81 -9.15
CA LEU A 81 -7.92 -2.56 -9.28
C LEU A 81 -7.67 -4.02 -9.68
N LEU A 82 -6.74 -4.25 -10.62
CA LEU A 82 -6.39 -5.59 -11.06
C LEU A 82 -5.70 -6.40 -9.96
N VAL A 83 -4.76 -5.77 -9.22
CA VAL A 83 -4.09 -6.39 -8.07
C VAL A 83 -5.11 -6.74 -6.98
N GLY A 84 -5.98 -5.80 -6.62
CA GLY A 84 -7.03 -6.02 -5.63
C GLY A 84 -8.00 -7.12 -6.04
N ALA A 85 -8.47 -7.12 -7.29
CA ALA A 85 -9.34 -8.16 -7.80
C ALA A 85 -8.66 -9.53 -7.84
N SER A 86 -7.37 -9.59 -8.20
CA SER A 86 -6.59 -10.82 -8.17
C SER A 86 -6.44 -11.37 -6.74
N ALA A 87 -6.17 -10.51 -5.75
CA ALA A 87 -6.10 -10.93 -4.36
C ALA A 87 -7.43 -11.53 -3.86
N VAL A 88 -8.56 -10.90 -4.18
CA VAL A 88 -9.88 -11.43 -3.81
C VAL A 88 -10.18 -12.76 -4.52
N VAL A 89 -9.89 -12.87 -5.81
CA VAL A 89 -10.24 -14.08 -6.58
C VAL A 89 -9.30 -15.25 -6.28
N ARG A 90 -7.99 -15.02 -6.29
CA ARG A 90 -6.99 -16.10 -6.13
C ARG A 90 -6.73 -16.41 -4.67
N ASP A 91 -6.59 -15.41 -3.82
CA ASP A 91 -6.22 -15.65 -2.42
C ASP A 91 -7.44 -15.92 -1.55
N LEU A 92 -8.50 -15.12 -1.68
CA LEU A 92 -9.69 -15.30 -0.85
C LEU A 92 -10.64 -16.38 -1.39
N TYR A 93 -10.97 -16.35 -2.68
CA TYR A 93 -11.91 -17.30 -3.28
C TYR A 93 -11.29 -18.67 -3.58
N GLU A 94 -10.24 -18.74 -4.38
CA GLU A 94 -9.64 -20.01 -4.79
C GLU A 94 -8.91 -20.73 -3.63
N LYS A 95 -7.97 -20.05 -2.97
CA LYS A 95 -7.23 -20.66 -1.83
C LYS A 95 -8.07 -20.73 -0.56
N GLY A 96 -8.82 -19.69 -0.23
CA GLY A 96 -9.62 -19.62 1.00
C GLY A 96 -10.91 -20.44 0.94
N PHE A 97 -11.88 -20.00 0.13
CA PHE A 97 -13.23 -20.60 0.10
C PHE A 97 -13.27 -21.98 -0.60
N ARG A 98 -12.62 -22.11 -1.76
CA ARG A 98 -12.54 -23.36 -2.53
C ARG A 98 -11.44 -24.30 -2.02
N LYS A 99 -10.65 -23.89 -1.03
CA LYS A 99 -9.56 -24.68 -0.44
C LYS A 99 -8.58 -25.26 -1.47
N GLY A 100 -8.37 -24.55 -2.58
CA GLY A 100 -7.49 -24.99 -3.68
C GLY A 100 -8.10 -25.99 -4.66
N GLU A 101 -9.43 -26.22 -4.63
CA GLU A 101 -10.10 -26.98 -5.69
C GLU A 101 -9.95 -26.29 -7.05
N ALA A 102 -9.71 -27.09 -8.09
CA ALA A 102 -9.51 -26.58 -9.45
C ALA A 102 -10.77 -25.82 -9.93
N VAL A 103 -10.61 -24.52 -10.17
CA VAL A 103 -11.65 -23.66 -10.76
C VAL A 103 -11.29 -23.42 -12.23
N PRO A 104 -12.24 -23.55 -13.18
CA PRO A 104 -11.97 -23.23 -14.57
C PRO A 104 -11.53 -21.77 -14.75
N ASP A 105 -10.47 -21.52 -15.53
CA ASP A 105 -9.93 -20.17 -15.77
C ASP A 105 -10.99 -19.18 -16.25
N ARG A 106 -11.90 -19.63 -17.10
CA ARG A 106 -13.01 -18.80 -17.61
C ARG A 106 -13.89 -18.28 -16.47
N HIS A 107 -14.10 -19.08 -15.43
CA HIS A 107 -14.87 -18.69 -14.25
C HIS A 107 -14.08 -17.69 -13.39
N LEU A 108 -12.79 -17.92 -13.19
CA LEU A 108 -11.91 -16.99 -12.45
C LEU A 108 -11.85 -15.62 -13.13
N VAL A 109 -11.76 -15.57 -14.47
CA VAL A 109 -11.76 -14.31 -15.23
C VAL A 109 -13.10 -13.57 -15.08
N LEU A 110 -14.24 -14.28 -15.16
CA LEU A 110 -15.55 -13.67 -14.97
C LEU A 110 -15.71 -13.12 -13.55
N LEU A 111 -15.28 -13.88 -12.55
CA LEU A 111 -15.31 -13.45 -11.15
C LEU A 111 -14.40 -12.24 -10.92
N SER A 112 -13.20 -12.23 -11.51
CA SER A 112 -12.26 -11.10 -11.44
C SER A 112 -12.89 -9.83 -12.01
N ARG A 113 -13.56 -9.90 -13.16
CA ARG A 113 -14.29 -8.76 -13.73
C ARG A 113 -15.43 -8.26 -12.84
N ALA A 114 -16.16 -9.18 -12.20
CA ALA A 114 -17.22 -8.81 -11.25
C ALA A 114 -16.65 -8.13 -9.99
N VAL A 115 -15.52 -8.62 -9.48
CA VAL A 115 -14.82 -7.99 -8.35
C VAL A 115 -14.29 -6.61 -8.74
N VAL A 116 -13.66 -6.45 -9.90
CA VAL A 116 -13.23 -5.13 -10.39
C VAL A 116 -14.41 -4.17 -10.44
N LEU A 117 -15.55 -4.58 -10.99
CA LEU A 117 -16.76 -3.76 -11.03
C LEU A 117 -17.22 -3.34 -9.63
N ALA A 118 -17.23 -4.28 -8.68
CA ALA A 118 -17.60 -3.99 -7.29
C ALA A 118 -16.62 -3.01 -6.63
N LEU A 119 -15.31 -3.18 -6.86
CA LEU A 119 -14.28 -2.27 -6.36
C LEU A 119 -14.42 -0.87 -6.95
N VAL A 120 -14.71 -0.75 -8.25
CA VAL A 120 -14.96 0.55 -8.91
C VAL A 120 -16.19 1.24 -8.30
N VAL A 121 -17.30 0.52 -8.14
CA VAL A 121 -18.52 1.08 -7.53
C VAL A 121 -18.26 1.53 -6.10
N GLY A 122 -17.54 0.72 -5.30
CA GLY A 122 -17.14 1.07 -3.95
C GLY A 122 -16.22 2.31 -3.90
N ALA A 123 -15.22 2.37 -4.77
CA ALA A 123 -14.31 3.51 -4.86
C ALA A 123 -15.04 4.80 -5.27
N LEU A 124 -15.99 4.73 -6.21
CA LEU A 124 -16.81 5.89 -6.59
C LEU A 124 -17.71 6.36 -5.44
N ALA A 125 -18.33 5.43 -4.70
CA ALA A 125 -19.15 5.76 -3.55
C ALA A 125 -18.33 6.42 -2.43
N LEU A 126 -17.15 5.88 -2.12
CA LEU A 126 -16.24 6.47 -1.14
C LEU A 126 -15.70 7.82 -1.60
N GLY A 127 -15.33 7.95 -2.87
CA GLY A 127 -14.86 9.21 -3.45
C GLY A 127 -15.93 10.30 -3.43
N TRP A 128 -17.20 9.96 -3.59
CA TRP A 128 -18.31 10.91 -3.46
C TRP A 128 -18.50 11.40 -2.02
N ALA A 129 -18.25 10.55 -1.03
CA ALA A 129 -18.42 10.87 0.38
C ALA A 129 -17.16 11.43 1.05
N ALA A 130 -16.02 11.47 0.35
CA ALA A 130 -14.76 11.94 0.90
C ALA A 130 -14.77 13.46 1.07
N GLU A 131 -14.44 13.92 2.28
CA GLU A 131 -14.32 15.35 2.62
C GLU A 131 -12.86 15.80 2.78
N ASP A 132 -11.94 14.85 2.95
CA ASP A 132 -10.51 15.09 3.10
C ASP A 132 -9.76 15.10 1.75
N LEU A 133 -8.59 15.74 1.74
CA LEU A 133 -7.66 15.68 0.63
C LEU A 133 -7.25 14.24 0.31
N VAL A 134 -7.12 13.92 -0.97
CA VAL A 134 -6.70 12.59 -1.44
C VAL A 134 -5.35 12.22 -0.84
N PHE A 135 -4.45 13.18 -0.70
CA PHE A 135 -3.15 13.01 -0.06
C PHE A 135 -3.26 12.42 1.36
N TRP A 136 -4.15 12.96 2.20
CA TRP A 136 -4.32 12.48 3.57
C TRP A 136 -4.96 11.10 3.62
N LEU A 137 -5.95 10.84 2.75
CA LEU A 137 -6.60 9.53 2.67
C LEU A 137 -5.60 8.44 2.25
N VAL A 138 -4.74 8.74 1.27
CA VAL A 138 -3.70 7.83 0.81
C VAL A 138 -2.66 7.61 1.90
N LEU A 139 -2.18 8.66 2.57
CA LEU A 139 -1.23 8.52 3.69
C LEU A 139 -1.79 7.63 4.80
N PHE A 140 -3.04 7.83 5.20
CA PHE A 140 -3.70 7.00 6.21
C PHE A 140 -3.76 5.52 5.79
N ALA A 141 -4.13 5.23 4.54
CA ALA A 141 -4.16 3.86 4.02
C ALA A 141 -2.76 3.20 4.06
N TRP A 142 -1.72 3.94 3.65
CA TRP A 142 -0.33 3.47 3.73
C TRP A 142 0.17 3.33 5.16
N ALA A 143 -0.27 4.19 6.07
CA ALA A 143 0.05 4.09 7.49
C ALA A 143 -0.50 2.79 8.08
N GLY A 144 -1.75 2.45 7.77
CA GLY A 144 -2.38 1.19 8.19
C GLY A 144 -1.64 -0.03 7.65
N LEU A 145 -1.34 -0.04 6.35
CA LEU A 145 -0.61 -1.14 5.71
C LEU A 145 0.81 -1.29 6.29
N GLY A 146 1.55 -0.18 6.40
CA GLY A 146 2.91 -0.15 6.92
C GLY A 146 2.99 -0.57 8.39
N ALA A 147 2.04 -0.14 9.22
CA ALA A 147 1.97 -0.52 10.63
C ALA A 147 1.56 -1.98 10.83
N ALA A 148 0.61 -2.49 10.03
CA ALA A 148 0.12 -3.85 10.16
C ALA A 148 1.17 -4.88 9.72
N PHE A 149 1.83 -4.67 8.58
CA PHE A 149 2.75 -5.65 8.01
C PHE A 149 4.23 -5.36 8.28
N GLY A 150 4.63 -4.09 8.31
CA GLY A 150 6.03 -3.69 8.44
C GLY A 150 6.77 -4.31 9.63
N PRO A 151 6.33 -4.11 10.87
CA PRO A 151 7.06 -4.62 12.04
C PRO A 151 7.02 -6.15 12.11
N THR A 152 5.88 -6.76 11.78
CA THR A 152 5.74 -8.22 11.75
C THR A 152 6.63 -8.87 10.70
N LEU A 153 6.76 -8.26 9.51
CA LEU A 153 7.58 -8.78 8.42
C LEU A 153 9.07 -8.66 8.76
N LEU A 154 9.50 -7.52 9.31
CA LEU A 154 10.87 -7.36 9.80
C LEU A 154 11.21 -8.39 10.88
N LEU A 155 10.31 -8.62 11.84
CA LEU A 155 10.52 -9.64 12.86
C LEU A 155 10.55 -11.05 12.27
N ALA A 156 9.70 -11.36 11.29
CA ALA A 156 9.72 -12.66 10.63
C ALA A 156 11.04 -12.93 9.90
N LEU A 157 11.66 -11.91 9.31
CA LEU A 157 12.92 -12.04 8.55
C LEU A 157 14.16 -12.04 9.43
N TYR A 158 14.17 -11.29 10.54
CA TYR A 158 15.38 -11.09 11.36
C TYR A 158 15.31 -11.74 12.74
N TRP A 159 14.13 -12.18 13.19
CA TRP A 159 13.95 -12.75 14.52
C TRP A 159 13.39 -14.17 14.47
N ARG A 160 14.27 -15.12 14.79
CA ARG A 160 14.03 -16.58 14.77
C ARG A 160 12.91 -17.07 15.70
N ARG A 161 12.38 -16.21 16.57
CA ARG A 161 11.30 -16.59 17.50
C ARG A 161 9.92 -16.16 17.04
N THR A 162 9.79 -15.53 15.88
CA THR A 162 8.50 -15.06 15.36
C THR A 162 7.56 -16.24 15.14
N THR A 163 6.36 -16.16 15.74
CA THR A 163 5.33 -17.21 15.65
C THR A 163 4.17 -16.76 14.78
N ARG A 164 3.41 -17.72 14.20
CA ARG A 164 2.18 -17.42 13.44
C ARG A 164 1.17 -16.62 14.26
N ALA A 165 0.98 -16.99 15.52
CA ALA A 165 0.08 -16.27 16.43
C ALA A 165 0.56 -14.84 16.71
N GLY A 166 1.87 -14.65 16.87
CA GLY A 166 2.48 -13.33 17.03
C GLY A 166 2.29 -12.45 15.81
N VAL A 167 2.50 -12.98 14.60
CA VAL A 167 2.26 -12.25 13.35
C VAL A 167 0.80 -11.80 13.23
N VAL A 168 -0.15 -12.70 13.49
CA VAL A 168 -1.58 -12.37 13.44
C VAL A 168 -1.92 -11.29 14.47
N ALA A 169 -1.41 -11.41 15.70
CA ALA A 169 -1.62 -10.41 16.74
C ALA A 169 -1.03 -9.03 16.36
N GLY A 170 0.17 -9.02 15.77
CA GLY A 170 0.83 -7.81 15.27
C GLY A 170 0.03 -7.12 14.16
N VAL A 171 -0.38 -7.87 13.14
CA VAL A 171 -1.18 -7.36 12.01
C VAL A 171 -2.49 -6.74 12.50
N ILE A 172 -3.23 -7.46 13.36
CA ILE A 172 -4.50 -6.97 13.93
C ILE A 172 -4.25 -5.72 14.78
N THR A 173 -3.24 -5.75 15.66
CA THR A 173 -2.92 -4.61 16.54
C THR A 173 -2.52 -3.39 15.73
N GLY A 174 -1.68 -3.53 14.71
CA GLY A 174 -1.27 -2.44 13.83
C GLY A 174 -2.46 -1.82 13.10
N ALA A 175 -3.27 -2.65 12.44
CA ALA A 175 -4.45 -2.18 11.72
C ALA A 175 -5.45 -1.45 12.63
N LEU A 176 -5.80 -2.04 13.78
CA LEU A 176 -6.74 -1.42 14.72
C LEU A 176 -6.17 -0.16 15.34
N THR A 177 -4.87 -0.15 15.68
CA THR A 177 -4.23 1.04 16.25
C THR A 177 -4.28 2.18 15.26
N THR A 178 -3.92 1.99 13.99
CA THR A 178 -3.99 3.05 12.97
C THR A 178 -5.40 3.64 12.87
N ILE A 179 -6.43 2.78 12.81
CA ILE A 179 -7.83 3.24 12.71
C ILE A 179 -8.23 4.03 13.96
N VAL A 180 -8.01 3.48 15.16
CA VAL A 180 -8.40 4.13 16.42
C VAL A 180 -7.64 5.45 16.61
N TRP A 181 -6.36 5.47 16.24
CA TRP A 181 -5.52 6.67 16.35
C TRP A 181 -6.00 7.78 15.42
N TYR A 182 -6.29 7.45 14.16
CA TYR A 182 -6.78 8.40 13.17
C TYR A 182 -8.18 8.94 13.51
N LEU A 183 -9.06 8.09 14.06
CA LEU A 183 -10.41 8.50 14.47
C LEU A 183 -10.45 9.29 15.79
N THR A 184 -9.35 9.36 16.53
CA THR A 184 -9.27 10.09 17.80
C THR A 184 -8.56 11.44 17.59
N PRO A 185 -9.26 12.58 17.56
CA PRO A 185 -8.68 13.87 17.18
C PRO A 185 -7.44 14.26 17.98
N VAL A 186 -7.49 14.08 19.31
CA VAL A 186 -6.37 14.38 20.22
C VAL A 186 -5.11 13.57 19.89
N LEU A 187 -5.27 12.34 19.40
CA LEU A 187 -4.15 11.46 19.05
C LEU A 187 -3.61 11.77 17.65
N LYS A 188 -4.52 12.00 16.68
CA LYS A 188 -4.19 12.39 15.30
C LYS A 188 -3.35 13.67 15.26
N ASP A 189 -3.69 14.67 16.07
CA ASP A 189 -2.98 15.95 16.11
C ASP A 189 -1.63 15.86 16.86
N ALA A 190 -1.45 14.85 17.72
CA ALA A 190 -0.24 14.70 18.52
C ALA A 190 0.92 14.04 17.76
N VAL A 191 0.64 12.94 17.05
CA VAL A 191 1.65 12.21 16.28
C VAL A 191 1.01 11.47 15.11
N TYR A 192 1.74 11.42 14.00
CA TYR A 192 1.36 10.63 12.84
C TYR A 192 1.13 9.16 13.21
N GLU A 193 -0.04 8.63 12.85
CA GLU A 193 -0.59 7.35 13.31
C GLU A 193 0.27 6.13 12.98
N LEU A 194 1.10 6.20 11.93
CA LEU A 194 2.03 5.14 11.56
C LEU A 194 3.01 4.82 12.70
N VAL A 195 3.56 5.84 13.34
CA VAL A 195 4.62 5.69 14.36
C VAL A 195 4.14 4.84 15.56
N PRO A 196 3.06 5.21 16.26
CA PRO A 196 2.56 4.42 17.38
C PRO A 196 2.00 3.07 16.94
N ALA A 197 1.32 3.00 15.79
CA ALA A 197 0.77 1.74 15.30
C ALA A 197 1.86 0.72 14.95
N PHE A 198 2.97 1.17 14.34
CA PHE A 198 4.12 0.34 14.05
C PHE A 198 4.78 -0.19 15.32
N ALA A 199 4.95 0.68 16.34
CA ALA A 199 5.52 0.28 17.62
C ALA A 199 4.64 -0.75 18.34
N LEU A 200 3.33 -0.50 18.42
CA LEU A 200 2.38 -1.39 19.10
C LEU A 200 2.22 -2.73 18.38
N ALA A 201 2.20 -2.74 17.04
CA ALA A 201 2.21 -3.97 16.26
C ALA A 201 3.48 -4.79 16.51
N GLY A 202 4.66 -4.15 16.55
CA GLY A 202 5.91 -4.82 16.89
C GLY A 202 5.90 -5.41 18.31
N ILE A 203 5.46 -4.64 19.30
CA ILE A 203 5.35 -5.10 20.69
C ILE A 203 4.39 -6.28 20.79
N ALA A 204 3.21 -6.20 20.18
CA ALA A 204 2.23 -7.30 20.17
C ALA A 204 2.83 -8.58 19.55
N THR A 205 3.55 -8.43 18.43
CA THR A 205 4.22 -9.54 17.76
C THR A 205 5.26 -10.21 18.67
N ILE A 206 6.08 -9.41 19.35
CA ILE A 206 7.12 -9.89 20.26
C ILE A 206 6.49 -10.60 21.45
N VAL A 207 5.56 -9.95 22.15
CA VAL A 207 4.94 -10.47 23.37
C VAL A 207 4.23 -11.80 23.11
N VAL A 208 3.41 -11.87 22.06
CA VAL A 208 2.66 -13.09 21.73
C VAL A 208 3.60 -14.19 21.22
N SER A 209 4.66 -13.84 20.49
CA SER A 209 5.66 -14.82 20.06
C SER A 209 6.51 -15.38 21.20
N LEU A 210 6.81 -14.58 22.22
CA LEU A 210 7.49 -15.04 23.43
C LEU A 210 6.62 -15.96 24.28
N ALA A 211 5.30 -15.73 24.30
CA ALA A 211 4.34 -16.60 24.98
C ALA A 211 4.09 -17.92 24.23
N GLY A 212 4.32 -17.92 22.91
CA GLY A 212 4.17 -19.09 22.06
C GLY A 212 5.39 -20.02 22.04
N ARG A 213 5.23 -21.18 21.41
CA ARG A 213 6.36 -22.05 21.06
C ARG A 213 6.95 -21.61 19.71
N PRO A 214 8.28 -21.52 19.57
CA PRO A 214 8.90 -21.23 18.29
C PRO A 214 8.54 -22.31 17.26
N PRO A 215 8.41 -21.96 15.97
CA PRO A 215 8.16 -22.94 14.92
C PRO A 215 9.32 -23.95 14.84
N THR A 216 8.99 -25.23 14.63
CA THR A 216 9.96 -26.34 14.66
C THR A 216 11.04 -26.26 13.58
N ASP A 217 10.77 -25.55 12.49
CA ASP A 217 11.59 -25.49 11.27
C ASP A 217 12.42 -24.19 11.15
N THR A 218 12.41 -23.35 12.19
CA THR A 218 12.93 -21.98 12.05
C THR A 218 14.45 -21.93 11.83
N GLU A 219 15.21 -22.84 12.42
CA GLU A 219 16.67 -22.84 12.24
C GLU A 219 17.09 -23.25 10.83
N GLU A 220 16.37 -24.19 10.22
CA GLU A 220 16.60 -24.65 8.85
C GLU A 220 16.25 -23.55 7.84
N THR A 221 15.07 -22.93 7.97
CA THR A 221 14.66 -21.84 7.07
C THR A 221 15.62 -20.64 7.14
N PHE A 222 16.11 -20.27 8.33
CA PHE A 222 17.09 -19.18 8.46
C PHE A 222 18.47 -19.56 7.88
N ARG A 223 18.88 -20.82 8.00
CA ARG A 223 20.12 -21.31 7.40
C ARG A 223 20.07 -21.26 5.87
N GLU A 224 18.94 -21.68 5.27
CA GLU A 224 18.73 -21.57 3.82
C GLU A 224 18.79 -20.13 3.32
N MET A 225 18.19 -19.18 4.07
CA MET A 225 18.27 -17.75 3.75
C MET A 225 19.72 -17.21 3.82
N GLU A 226 20.53 -17.67 4.77
CA GLU A 226 21.95 -17.30 4.93
C GLU A 226 22.83 -17.91 3.82
N GLU A 227 22.50 -19.12 3.35
CA GLU A 227 23.23 -19.85 2.29
C GLU A 227 22.82 -19.41 0.86
N GLY A 228 21.82 -18.54 0.72
CA GLY A 228 21.35 -18.01 -0.58
C GLY A 228 20.52 -19.01 -1.40
N GLY A 229 20.06 -20.09 -0.78
CA GLY A 229 19.13 -21.05 -1.39
C GLY A 229 17.72 -20.47 -1.41
N ALA A 230 17.06 -20.46 -2.56
CA ALA A 230 15.61 -20.26 -2.60
C ALA A 230 14.96 -21.40 -1.78
N PRO A 231 13.91 -21.13 -1.00
CA PRO A 231 13.29 -22.14 -0.18
C PRO A 231 12.80 -23.29 -1.08
N GLU A 232 13.40 -24.47 -0.93
CA GLU A 232 12.81 -25.70 -1.44
C GLU A 232 11.57 -25.93 -0.59
N GLY A 233 10.45 -25.38 -1.05
CA GLY A 233 9.17 -25.54 -0.39
C GLY A 233 8.93 -27.03 -0.15
N THR A 234 9.01 -27.42 1.12
CA THR A 234 8.39 -28.66 1.62
C THR A 234 6.88 -28.45 1.57
N VAL A 235 6.33 -28.38 0.36
CA VAL A 235 4.96 -28.76 0.12
C VAL A 235 4.97 -30.26 0.33
N ALA A 236 4.59 -30.68 1.54
CA ALA A 236 4.28 -32.07 1.81
C ALA A 236 3.45 -32.59 0.64
N ARG A 237 4.04 -33.49 -0.15
CA ARG A 237 3.30 -34.28 -1.13
C ARG A 237 2.11 -34.89 -0.38
N PRO A 238 0.88 -34.80 -0.89
CA PRO A 238 -0.14 -35.70 -0.39
C PRO A 238 0.38 -37.11 -0.67
N GLU A 239 0.60 -37.88 0.38
CA GLU A 239 0.68 -39.32 0.22
C GLU A 239 -0.70 -39.78 -0.25
N VAL A 240 -0.70 -40.38 -1.45
CA VAL A 240 -1.79 -41.09 -2.16
C VAL A 240 -2.75 -40.23 -2.97
#